data_AF-A0AA42YAD0-F1
#
_entry.id   AF-A0AA42YAD0-F1
#
_cell.length_a   1.000
_cell.length_b   1.000
_cell.length_c   1.000
_cell.angle_alpha   90.00
_cell.angle_beta   90.00
_cell.angle_gamma   90.00
#
_symmetry.space_group_name_H-M   'P 1'
#
loop_
_entity.id
_entity.type
_entity.pdbx_description
1 polymer ?
#
loop_
_entity_poly.entity_id
_entity_poly.type
_entity_poly.pdbx_seq_one_letter_code
_entity_poly.pdbx_strand_id
1 'polypeptide(L)' 'MAAVVRQAQKVRADTTVGADERRHLIEACAFFRADHFRPAEPGCYRQQDLKEAAAEIDAILKRGGRKGKGMKR' A
#
# COMPACT_ATOMS: atom_id res chain seq x y z
N MET A 1 -2.49 -9.86 43.31
CA MET A 1 -2.18 -10.29 41.93
C MET A 1 -2.78 -9.28 40.97
N ALA A 2 -1.96 -8.39 40.40
CA ALA A 2 -2.43 -7.31 39.54
C ALA A 2 -2.63 -7.82 38.11
N ALA A 3 -3.86 -7.72 37.60
CA ALA A 3 -4.19 -8.06 36.21
C ALA A 3 -3.63 -6.96 35.28
N VAL A 4 -2.59 -7.29 34.53
CA VAL A 4 -2.04 -6.41 33.50
C VAL A 4 -2.96 -6.47 32.28
N VAL A 5 -3.86 -5.49 32.17
CA VAL A 5 -4.68 -5.27 30.99
C VAL A 5 -3.76 -4.83 29.84
N ARG A 6 -3.38 -5.76 28.97
CA ARG A 6 -2.71 -5.46 27.69
C ARG A 6 -3.69 -4.72 26.79
N GLN A 7 -3.70 -3.39 26.87
CA GLN A 7 -4.29 -2.55 25.84
C GLN A 7 -3.51 -2.79 24.55
N ALA A 8 -4.12 -3.48 23.59
CA ALA A 8 -3.61 -3.57 22.23
C ALA A 8 -3.66 -2.16 21.64
N GLN A 9 -2.55 -1.44 21.72
CA GLN A 9 -2.40 -0.15 21.06
C GLN A 9 -2.55 -0.39 19.57
N LYS A 10 -3.72 0.00 19.05
CA LYS A 10 -4.01 -0.02 17.62
C LYS A 10 -3.20 1.12 17.00
N VAL A 11 -1.92 0.87 16.73
CA VAL A 11 -1.05 1.79 15.99
C VAL A 11 -1.70 1.97 14.63
N ARG A 12 -2.47 3.05 14.46
CA ARG A 12 -2.91 3.50 13.15
C ARG A 12 -1.66 4.13 12.55
N ALA A 13 -0.88 3.33 11.83
CA ALA A 13 0.19 3.85 11.00
C ALA A 13 -0.46 4.86 10.05
N ASP A 14 -0.21 6.15 10.30
CA ASP A 14 -0.51 7.19 9.33
C ASP A 14 0.38 6.87 8.14
N THR A 15 -0.18 6.19 7.14
CA THR A 15 0.59 5.61 6.04
C THR A 15 0.82 6.72 5.02
N THR A 16 1.52 7.77 5.43
CA THR A 16 2.04 8.79 4.53
C THR A 16 3.20 8.18 3.78
N VAL A 17 2.90 7.60 2.62
CA VAL A 17 3.91 7.09 1.70
C VAL A 17 4.43 8.26 0.85
N GLY A 18 5.74 8.49 0.88
CA GLY A 18 6.43 9.47 0.05
C GLY A 18 6.39 9.12 -1.43
N ALA A 19 6.78 10.07 -2.29
CA ALA A 19 6.74 9.89 -3.75
C ALA A 19 7.64 8.74 -4.23
N ASP A 20 8.84 8.61 -3.67
CA ASP A 20 9.80 7.56 -4.00
C ASP A 20 9.33 6.18 -3.51
N GLU A 21 8.81 6.11 -2.29
CA GLU A 21 8.26 4.86 -1.72
C GLU A 21 7.05 4.38 -2.52
N ARG A 22 6.18 5.31 -2.94
CA ARG A 22 5.06 5.02 -3.83
C ARG A 22 5.55 4.45 -5.15
N ARG A 23 6.59 5.04 -5.75
CA ARG A 23 7.19 4.53 -6.99
C ARG A 23 7.70 3.10 -6.80
N HIS A 24 8.45 2.83 -5.74
CA HIS A 24 8.96 1.48 -5.47
C HIS A 24 7.85 0.46 -5.22
N LEU A 25 6.77 0.83 -4.53
CA LEU A 25 5.60 -0.04 -4.34
C LEU A 25 4.92 -0.38 -5.67
N ILE A 26 4.82 0.59 -6.58
CA ILE A 26 4.25 0.38 -7.91
C ILE A 26 5.14 -0.55 -8.74
N GLU A 27 6.45 -0.34 -8.75
CA GLU A 27 7.42 -1.17 -9.47
C GLU A 27 7.40 -2.62 -8.95
N ALA A 28 7.38 -2.80 -7.62
CA ALA A 28 7.29 -4.13 -7.01
C ALA A 28 5.97 -4.83 -7.36
N CYS A 29 4.84 -4.12 -7.25
CA CYS A 29 3.53 -4.68 -7.56
C CYS A 29 3.40 -5.04 -9.06
N ALA A 30 3.95 -4.21 -9.95
CA ALA A 30 4.00 -4.49 -11.38
C ALA A 30 4.85 -5.73 -11.68
N PHE A 31 6.00 -5.88 -11.01
CA PHE A 31 6.83 -7.07 -11.12
C PHE A 31 6.10 -8.34 -10.68
N PHE A 32 5.49 -8.36 -9.48
CA PHE A 32 4.75 -9.53 -9.00
C PHE A 32 3.58 -9.91 -9.91
N ARG A 33 2.88 -8.93 -10.47
CA ARG A 33 1.83 -9.19 -11.46
C ARG A 33 2.40 -9.82 -12.72
N ALA A 34 3.48 -9.26 -13.27
CA ALA A 34 4.10 -9.79 -14.46
C ALA A 34 4.60 -11.23 -14.23
N ASP A 35 5.31 -11.47 -13.12
CA ASP A 35 5.85 -12.77 -12.72
C ASP A 35 4.77 -13.86 -12.61
N HIS A 36 3.57 -13.49 -12.12
CA HIS A 36 2.44 -14.41 -11.99
C HIS A 36 1.91 -14.92 -13.35
N PHE A 37 2.04 -14.15 -14.43
CA PHE A 37 1.58 -14.56 -15.78
C PHE A 37 2.72 -15.04 -16.67
N ARG A 38 3.96 -14.63 -16.40
CA ARG A 38 5.16 -15.04 -17.12
C ARG A 38 6.38 -14.78 -16.23
N PRO A 39 7.42 -15.62 -16.27
CA PRO A 39 8.69 -15.25 -15.64
C PRO A 39 9.17 -13.92 -16.24
N ALA A 40 9.15 -12.89 -15.41
CA ALA A 40 9.53 -11.53 -15.77
C ALA A 40 10.74 -11.14 -14.94
N GLU A 41 11.71 -10.45 -15.53
CA GLU A 41 12.82 -9.88 -14.76
C GLU A 41 12.40 -8.52 -14.15
N PRO A 42 13.03 -8.09 -13.04
CA PRO A 42 12.80 -6.77 -12.48
C PRO A 42 13.04 -5.68 -13.54
N GLY A 43 12.04 -4.84 -13.77
CA GLY A 43 12.08 -3.79 -14.81
C GLY A 43 11.60 -4.24 -16.19
N CYS A 44 11.31 -5.54 -16.39
CA CYS A 44 10.79 -6.11 -17.65
C CYS A 44 9.28 -6.42 -17.59
N TYR A 45 8.49 -5.61 -16.90
CA TYR A 45 7.02 -5.68 -16.86
C TYR A 45 6.40 -4.76 -17.91
N ARG A 46 5.18 -5.06 -18.37
CA ARG A 46 4.51 -4.23 -19.37
C ARG A 46 4.07 -2.91 -18.75
N GLN A 47 3.94 -1.87 -19.56
CA GLN A 47 3.33 -0.62 -19.12
C GLN A 47 1.90 -0.82 -18.58
N GLN A 48 1.19 -1.86 -19.03
CA GLN A 48 -0.14 -2.18 -18.52
C GLN A 48 -0.10 -2.62 -17.05
N ASP A 49 0.81 -3.53 -16.69
CA ASP A 49 1.00 -3.97 -15.30
C ASP A 49 1.37 -2.80 -14.39
N LEU A 50 2.19 -1.89 -14.90
CA LEU A 50 2.62 -0.65 -14.23
C LEU A 50 1.42 0.28 -13.95
N LYS A 51 0.52 0.46 -14.93
CA LYS A 51 -0.68 1.29 -14.76
C LYS A 51 -1.69 0.68 -13.79
N GLU A 52 -1.88 -0.63 -13.85
CA GLU A 52 -2.78 -1.36 -12.96
C GLU A 52 -2.26 -1.34 -11.52
N ALA A 53 -0.96 -1.60 -11.32
CA ALA A 53 -0.30 -1.47 -10.03
C ALA A 53 -0.41 -0.03 -9.47
N ALA A 54 -0.19 1.00 -10.29
CA ALA A 54 -0.34 2.39 -9.89
C ALA A 54 -1.75 2.71 -9.40
N ALA A 55 -2.77 2.27 -10.13
CA ALA A 55 -4.17 2.49 -9.76
C ALA A 55 -4.54 1.80 -8.44
N GLU A 56 -4.04 0.58 -8.21
CA GLU A 56 -4.30 -0.19 -7.00
C GLU A 56 -3.64 0.45 -5.76
N ILE A 57 -2.35 0.80 -5.87
CA ILE A 57 -1.63 1.52 -4.81
C ILE A 57 -2.30 2.86 -4.51
N ASP A 58 -2.69 3.62 -5.54
CA ASP A 58 -3.41 4.88 -5.34
C ASP A 58 -4.76 4.71 -4.67
N ALA A 59 -5.51 3.66 -5.00
CA ALA A 59 -6.79 3.37 -4.37
C ALA A 59 -6.62 3.04 -2.89
N ILE A 60 -5.59 2.27 -2.53
CA ILE A 60 -5.27 1.92 -1.14
C ILE A 60 -4.86 3.17 -0.36
N LEU A 61 -3.94 3.98 -0.91
CA LEU A 61 -3.48 5.22 -0.26
C LEU A 61 -4.61 6.24 -0.08
N LYS A 62 -5.49 6.41 -1.09
CA LYS A 62 -6.68 7.27 -0.98
C LYS A 62 -7.69 6.75 0.04
N ARG A 63 -7.85 5.43 0.16
CA ARG A 63 -8.75 4.79 1.14
C ARG A 63 -8.21 4.92 2.57
N GLY A 64 -6.89 4.89 2.75
CA GLY A 64 -6.20 5.16 4.01
C GLY A 64 -6.43 6.59 4.52
N GLY A 65 -6.34 7.58 3.64
CA GLY A 65 -6.54 9.00 3.98
C GLY A 65 -7.97 9.40 4.37
N ARG A 66 -8.99 8.61 4.01
CA ARG A 66 -10.40 8.91 4.34
C ARG A 66 -10.83 8.54 5.76
N LYS A 67 -10.01 7.80 6.52
CA LYS A 67 -10.39 7.30 7.86
C LYS A 67 -10.08 8.24 9.03
N GLY A 68 -9.89 9.54 8.76
CA GLY A 68 -9.57 10.56 9.78
C GLY A 68 -10.42 11.83 9.75
N LYS A 69 -11.33 12.03 8.78
CA LYS A 69 -12.06 13.30 8.62
C LYS A 69 -13.59 13.09 8.64
N GLY A 70 -14.12 12.78 9.82
CA GLY A 70 -15.57 12.61 9.99
C GLY A 70 -15.99 12.15 11.38
N MET A 71 -15.60 12.87 12.44
CA MET A 71 -16.26 12.80 13.75
C MET A 71 -15.94 14.05 14.60
N LYS A 72 -16.43 15.20 14.13
CA LYS A 72 -16.71 16.43 14.88
C LYS A 72 -17.95 16.98 14.15
N ARG A 73 -19.11 17.21 14.75
CA ARG A 73 -19.54 17.42 16.13
C ARG A 73 -20.93 16.81 16.30
#